data_AF-A0A2P8AVI3-F1
#
_entry.id   AF-A0A2P8AVI3-F1
#
_cell.length_a   1.000
_cell.length_b   1.000
_cell.length_c   1.000
_cell.angle_alpha   90.00
_cell.angle_beta   90.00
_cell.angle_gamma   90.00
#
_symmetry.space_group_name_H-M   'P 1'
#
loop_
_entity.id
_entity.type
_entity.pdbx_description
1 polymer ?
#
loop_
_entity_poly.entity_id
_entity_poly.type
_entity_poly.pdbx_seq_one_letter_code
_entity_poly.pdbx_strand_id
1 'polypeptide(L)'
;MPDSAPPAVAGADAPEGALVGGTVAATYDSDRANTKDLWLILPIILLLVGAVLVLLLRGLLAPVLLVLTVIASFFASLGAAWLLFDRVLDFPALDSGVLLLAFVFLVALGVDYNIFLVTRAREDARRLGTRDGMLSALRVTGGVITSAGVLLAAVFAVLGVLPLITLTQIGIIVCVGVLLDTLLVRTVLVPALAFGLGDRFWWPGRIVRDPDAPAETSPAPVAPAGARD
;
A
#
# COMPACT_ATOMS: atom_id res chain seq x y z
N MET A 1 15.25 10.48 -27.92
CA MET A 1 14.69 9.17 -28.36
C MET A 1 14.84 9.00 -29.88
N PRO A 2 14.80 7.80 -30.47
CA PRO A 2 14.41 7.70 -31.89
C PRO A 2 13.00 8.31 -32.01
N ASP A 3 12.80 9.24 -32.95
CA ASP A 3 11.58 10.05 -33.18
C ASP A 3 11.34 11.28 -32.27
N SER A 4 12.35 11.79 -31.54
CA SER A 4 12.21 13.08 -30.82
C SER A 4 12.50 14.31 -31.69
N ALA A 5 12.66 14.14 -33.01
CA ALA A 5 12.91 15.24 -33.93
C ALA A 5 11.63 16.05 -34.21
N PRO A 6 11.64 17.39 -34.08
CA PRO A 6 10.56 18.23 -34.55
C PRO A 6 10.43 18.05 -36.06
N PRO A 7 9.22 18.25 -36.63
CA PRO A 7 9.03 18.22 -38.07
C PRO A 7 10.04 19.17 -38.72
N ALA A 8 10.67 18.71 -39.81
CA ALA A 8 11.67 19.49 -40.51
C ALA A 8 11.10 20.86 -40.88
N VAL A 9 11.88 21.92 -40.64
CA VAL A 9 11.55 23.26 -41.12
C VAL A 9 11.37 23.20 -42.63
N ALA A 10 10.29 23.82 -43.13
CA ALA A 10 9.93 23.73 -44.54
C ALA A 10 11.12 24.13 -45.44
N GLY A 11 11.65 23.17 -46.20
CA GLY A 11 12.78 23.36 -47.12
C GLY A 11 14.11 22.72 -46.70
N ALA A 12 14.18 22.02 -45.57
CA ALA A 12 15.35 21.21 -45.20
C ALA A 12 14.95 19.73 -45.05
N ASP A 13 15.75 18.81 -45.60
CA ASP A 13 15.62 17.39 -45.28
C ASP A 13 15.89 17.20 -43.78
N ALA A 14 15.03 16.42 -43.10
CA ALA A 14 15.32 16.04 -41.72
C ALA A 14 16.67 15.30 -41.72
N PRO A 15 17.71 15.78 -41.02
CA PRO A 15 18.99 15.09 -41.03
C PRO A 15 18.76 13.69 -40.42
N GLU A 16 19.07 12.64 -41.17
CA GLU A 16 18.97 11.27 -40.66
C GLU A 16 19.85 11.14 -39.41
N GLY A 17 19.24 10.86 -38.25
CA GLY A 17 19.93 10.76 -36.97
C GLY A 17 20.12 12.08 -36.21
N ALA A 18 19.49 13.19 -36.61
CA ALA A 18 19.46 14.40 -35.80
C ALA A 18 18.69 14.15 -34.48
N LEU A 19 19.38 14.37 -33.36
CA LEU A 19 18.79 14.30 -32.03
C LEU A 19 18.45 15.70 -31.53
N VAL A 20 17.25 15.85 -30.98
CA VAL A 20 16.89 17.07 -30.24
C VAL A 20 17.27 16.92 -28.78
N GLY A 21 18.15 17.81 -28.35
CA GLY A 21 18.63 17.92 -26.98
C GLY A 21 18.22 19.24 -26.34
N GLY A 22 18.86 19.54 -25.21
CA GLY A 22 18.49 20.67 -24.36
C GLY A 22 17.55 20.28 -23.23
N THR A 23 17.42 21.15 -22.23
CA THR A 23 16.66 20.88 -21.01
C THR A 23 15.18 20.62 -21.28
N VAL A 24 14.56 21.39 -22.17
CA VAL A 24 13.13 21.21 -22.53
C VAL A 24 12.88 19.85 -23.17
N ALA A 25 13.74 19.43 -24.11
CA ALA A 25 13.64 18.12 -24.76
C ALA A 25 13.86 16.98 -23.76
N ALA A 26 14.82 17.14 -22.83
CA ALA A 26 15.07 16.15 -21.79
C ALA A 26 13.90 16.00 -20.81
N THR A 27 13.29 17.11 -20.36
CA THR A 27 12.10 17.06 -19.48
C THR A 27 10.92 16.40 -20.19
N TYR A 28 10.66 16.76 -21.46
CA TYR A 28 9.59 16.14 -22.25
C TYR A 28 9.79 14.64 -22.43
N ASP A 29 11.01 14.21 -22.79
CA ASP A 29 11.35 12.79 -22.91
C ASP A 29 11.18 12.05 -21.57
N SER A 30 11.52 12.71 -20.45
CA SER A 30 11.37 12.17 -19.10
C SER A 30 9.91 12.02 -18.68
N ASP A 31 9.06 13.01 -18.96
CA ASP A 31 7.62 12.97 -18.67
C ASP A 31 6.92 11.87 -19.46
N ARG A 32 7.29 11.74 -20.73
CA ARG A 32 6.78 10.68 -21.62
C ARG A 32 7.24 9.30 -21.15
N ALA A 33 8.50 9.16 -20.73
CA ALA A 33 9.01 7.91 -20.16
C ALA A 33 8.27 7.55 -18.87
N ASN A 34 8.14 8.49 -17.92
CA ASN A 34 7.42 8.29 -16.66
C ASN A 34 5.95 7.90 -16.87
N THR A 35 5.27 8.55 -17.83
CA THR A 35 3.88 8.21 -18.16
C THR A 35 3.77 6.78 -18.68
N LYS A 36 4.64 6.39 -19.61
CA LYS A 36 4.69 5.02 -20.14
C LYS A 36 4.97 4.02 -19.02
N ASP A 37 5.91 4.33 -18.14
CA ASP A 37 6.29 3.49 -17.02
C ASP A 37 5.16 3.36 -16.00
N LEU A 38 4.40 4.43 -15.73
CA LEU A 38 3.17 4.36 -14.91
C LEU A 38 2.16 3.35 -15.48
N TRP A 39 1.85 3.46 -16.77
CA TRP A 39 0.88 2.58 -17.42
C TRP A 39 1.34 1.12 -17.50
N LEU A 40 2.64 0.85 -17.42
CA LEU A 40 3.21 -0.49 -17.47
C LEU A 40 3.44 -1.08 -16.07
N ILE A 41 4.13 -0.35 -15.19
CA ILE A 41 4.60 -0.83 -13.89
C ILE A 41 3.44 -0.96 -12.91
N LEU A 42 2.49 -0.02 -12.91
CA LEU A 42 1.34 -0.03 -12.00
C LEU A 42 0.52 -1.33 -12.12
N PRO A 43 0.02 -1.74 -13.31
CA PRO A 43 -0.72 -2.99 -13.43
C PRO A 43 0.15 -4.22 -13.16
N ILE A 44 1.44 -4.21 -13.52
CA ILE A 44 2.36 -5.31 -13.22
C ILE A 44 2.49 -5.53 -11.72
N ILE A 45 2.71 -4.46 -10.94
CA ILE A 45 2.83 -4.53 -9.48
C ILE A 45 1.53 -5.01 -8.86
N LEU A 46 0.37 -4.46 -9.27
CA LEU A 46 -0.92 -4.91 -8.75
C LEU A 46 -1.18 -6.39 -9.05
N LEU A 47 -0.83 -6.85 -10.26
CA LEU A 47 -0.97 -8.24 -10.66
C LEU A 47 -0.02 -9.15 -9.88
N LEU A 48 1.23 -8.73 -9.68
CA LEU A 48 2.21 -9.47 -8.90
C LEU A 48 1.76 -9.64 -7.44
N VAL A 49 1.37 -8.54 -6.79
CA VAL A 49 0.85 -8.54 -5.42
C VAL A 49 -0.43 -9.36 -5.32
N GLY A 50 -1.36 -9.17 -6.25
CA GLY A 50 -2.58 -9.95 -6.34
C GLY A 50 -2.30 -11.45 -6.49
N ALA A 51 -1.36 -11.83 -7.35
CA ALA A 51 -0.95 -13.22 -7.55
C ALA A 51 -0.33 -13.84 -6.28
N VAL A 52 0.56 -13.11 -5.60
CA VAL A 52 1.14 -13.54 -4.32
C VAL A 52 0.05 -13.74 -3.26
N LEU A 53 -0.89 -12.80 -3.14
CA LEU A 53 -2.02 -12.92 -2.21
C LEU A 53 -2.93 -14.10 -2.58
N VAL A 54 -3.23 -14.32 -3.86
CA VAL A 54 -4.00 -15.49 -4.32
C VAL A 54 -3.29 -16.79 -3.94
N LEU A 55 -1.97 -16.87 -4.12
CA LEU A 55 -1.18 -18.05 -3.76
C LEU A 55 -1.21 -18.31 -2.25
N LEU A 56 -1.02 -17.27 -1.44
CA LEU A 56 -0.99 -17.36 0.03
C LEU A 56 -2.36 -17.70 0.60
N LEU A 57 -3.42 -17.04 0.14
CA LEU A 57 -4.77 -17.22 0.63
C LEU A 57 -5.49 -18.41 0.01
N ARG A 58 -5.00 -18.95 -1.12
CA ARG A 58 -5.72 -19.96 -1.94
C ARG A 58 -7.19 -19.57 -2.16
N GLY A 59 -7.42 -18.28 -2.35
CA GLY A 59 -8.72 -17.62 -2.47
C GLY A 59 -8.63 -16.48 -3.47
N LEU A 60 -9.75 -16.00 -4.00
CA LEU A 60 -9.75 -14.94 -5.02
C LEU A 60 -10.39 -13.65 -4.51
N LEU A 61 -11.44 -13.75 -3.69
CA LEU A 61 -12.17 -12.57 -3.25
C LEU A 61 -11.33 -11.68 -2.31
N ALA A 62 -10.73 -12.26 -1.28
CA ALA A 62 -9.88 -11.53 -0.35
C ALA A 62 -8.70 -10.82 -1.02
N PRO A 63 -7.87 -11.48 -1.87
CA PRO A 63 -6.80 -10.79 -2.60
C PRO A 63 -7.27 -9.60 -3.43
N VAL A 64 -8.38 -9.73 -4.16
CA VAL A 64 -8.95 -8.64 -4.96
C VAL A 64 -9.35 -7.47 -4.06
N LEU A 65 -10.03 -7.74 -2.95
CA LEU A 65 -10.44 -6.70 -2.00
C LEU A 65 -9.23 -6.00 -1.37
N LEU A 66 -8.20 -6.75 -0.98
CA LEU A 66 -6.97 -6.19 -0.42
C LEU A 66 -6.25 -5.29 -1.43
N VAL A 67 -6.15 -5.73 -2.69
CA VAL A 67 -5.59 -4.91 -3.78
C VAL A 67 -6.41 -3.64 -3.97
N LEU A 68 -7.75 -3.72 -3.97
CA LEU A 68 -8.62 -2.55 -4.05
C LEU A 68 -8.41 -1.60 -2.86
N THR A 69 -8.20 -2.12 -1.65
CA THR A 69 -7.91 -1.27 -0.49
C THR A 69 -6.55 -0.56 -0.60
N VAL A 70 -5.54 -1.21 -1.19
CA VAL A 70 -4.23 -0.59 -1.46
C VAL A 70 -4.37 0.54 -2.49
N ILE A 71 -5.13 0.31 -3.57
CA ILE A 71 -5.42 1.34 -4.58
C ILE A 71 -6.16 2.52 -3.95
N ALA A 72 -7.19 2.25 -3.15
CA ALA A 72 -7.94 3.30 -2.46
C ALA A 72 -7.04 4.10 -1.50
N SER A 73 -6.19 3.43 -0.72
CA SER A 73 -5.24 4.08 0.19
C SER A 73 -4.22 4.95 -0.55
N PHE A 74 -3.73 4.48 -1.71
CA PHE A 74 -2.84 5.24 -2.56
C PHE A 74 -3.47 6.55 -3.04
N PHE A 75 -4.69 6.49 -3.60
CA PHE A 75 -5.39 7.70 -4.05
C PHE A 75 -5.79 8.61 -2.89
N ALA A 76 -6.18 8.06 -1.74
CA ALA A 76 -6.46 8.83 -0.53
C ALA A 76 -5.21 9.57 -0.02
N SER A 77 -4.07 8.89 -0.01
CA SER A 77 -2.79 9.50 0.36
C SER A 77 -2.37 10.59 -0.63
N LEU A 78 -2.49 10.32 -1.92
CA LEU A 78 -2.17 11.31 -2.96
C LEU A 78 -3.05 12.57 -2.82
N GLY A 79 -4.35 12.40 -2.60
CA GLY A 79 -5.27 13.51 -2.38
C GLY A 79 -4.98 14.28 -1.09
N ALA A 80 -4.70 13.57 0.01
CA ALA A 80 -4.36 14.20 1.29
C ALA A 80 -3.01 14.95 1.23
N ALA A 81 -2.00 14.36 0.59
CA ALA A 81 -0.71 14.99 0.37
C ALA A 81 -0.83 16.21 -0.56
N TRP A 82 -1.65 16.11 -1.62
CA TRP A 82 -1.94 17.24 -2.51
C TRP A 82 -2.51 18.44 -1.75
N LEU A 83 -3.46 18.22 -0.84
CA LEU A 83 -3.99 19.29 0.01
C LEU A 83 -2.90 19.93 0.88
N LEU A 84 -1.93 19.15 1.37
CA LEU A 84 -0.81 19.67 2.14
C LEU A 84 0.14 20.50 1.27
N PHE A 85 0.43 20.04 0.06
CA PHE A 85 1.27 20.74 -0.91
C PHE A 85 0.66 22.07 -1.34
N ASP A 86 -0.62 22.07 -1.71
CA ASP A 86 -1.36 23.25 -2.17
C ASP A 86 -1.59 24.28 -1.05
N ARG A 87 -1.94 23.83 0.17
CA ARG A 87 -2.41 24.74 1.24
C ARG A 87 -1.37 25.12 2.28
N VAL A 88 -0.35 24.30 2.48
CA VAL A 88 0.59 24.47 3.60
C VAL A 88 2.00 24.76 3.10
N LEU A 89 2.44 24.03 2.09
CA LEU A 89 3.83 24.09 1.62
C LEU A 89 4.03 24.98 0.39
N ASP A 90 2.94 25.41 -0.26
CA ASP A 90 2.94 26.24 -1.47
C ASP A 90 3.83 25.65 -2.58
N PHE A 91 3.75 24.33 -2.72
CA PHE A 91 4.56 23.57 -3.67
C PHE A 91 3.96 23.65 -5.07
N PRO A 92 4.82 23.61 -6.12
CA PRO A 92 4.35 23.46 -7.49
C PRO A 92 3.68 22.08 -7.68
N ALA A 93 3.12 21.87 -8.87
CA ALA A 93 2.56 20.58 -9.27
C ALA A 93 3.50 19.40 -8.97
N LEU A 94 2.93 18.20 -8.81
CA LEU A 94 3.70 16.98 -8.59
C LEU A 94 4.71 16.75 -9.71
N ASP A 95 5.93 16.42 -9.34
CA ASP A 95 6.95 15.99 -10.29
C ASP A 95 6.53 14.67 -10.95
N SER A 96 6.83 14.53 -12.25
CA SER A 96 6.35 13.41 -13.06
C SER A 96 6.78 12.03 -12.56
N GLY A 97 7.93 11.93 -11.88
CA GLY A 97 8.43 10.68 -11.30
C GLY A 97 7.87 10.34 -9.91
N VAL A 98 7.29 11.34 -9.21
CA VAL A 98 6.86 11.18 -7.82
C VAL A 98 5.69 10.21 -7.71
N LEU A 99 4.74 10.26 -8.64
CA LEU A 99 3.56 9.40 -8.62
C LEU A 99 3.96 7.91 -8.68
N LEU A 100 4.86 7.57 -9.60
CA LEU A 100 5.34 6.20 -9.79
C LEU A 100 6.09 5.73 -8.54
N LEU A 101 7.03 6.53 -8.06
CA LEU A 101 7.89 6.15 -6.95
C LEU A 101 7.11 6.04 -5.64
N ALA A 102 6.20 6.98 -5.37
CA ALA A 102 5.31 6.92 -4.22
C ALA A 102 4.42 5.68 -4.27
N PHE A 103 3.86 5.34 -5.44
CA PHE A 103 3.07 4.11 -5.61
C PHE A 103 3.90 2.86 -5.27
N VAL A 104 5.11 2.76 -5.84
CA VAL A 104 6.02 1.63 -5.59
C VAL A 104 6.33 1.50 -4.10
N PHE A 105 6.68 2.59 -3.41
CA PHE A 105 6.94 2.57 -1.98
C PHE A 105 5.71 2.19 -1.15
N LEU A 106 4.55 2.80 -1.41
CA LEU A 106 3.31 2.48 -0.69
C LEU A 106 2.96 1.00 -0.79
N VAL A 107 3.05 0.45 -2.00
CA VAL A 107 2.74 -0.96 -2.23
C VAL A 107 3.80 -1.86 -1.60
N ALA A 108 5.09 -1.57 -1.82
CA ALA A 108 6.18 -2.38 -1.26
C ALA A 108 6.11 -2.47 0.26
N LEU A 109 5.79 -1.36 0.94
CA LEU A 109 5.73 -1.31 2.39
C LEU A 109 4.39 -1.81 2.95
N GLY A 110 3.27 -1.53 2.27
CA GLY A 110 1.93 -1.90 2.74
C GLY A 110 1.56 -3.38 2.56
N VAL A 111 2.15 -4.04 1.55
CA VAL A 111 1.83 -5.44 1.22
C VAL A 111 2.32 -6.41 2.29
N ASP A 112 3.52 -6.21 2.84
CA ASP A 112 4.09 -7.09 3.86
C ASP A 112 3.18 -7.23 5.07
N TYR A 113 2.60 -6.12 5.51
CA TYR A 113 1.68 -6.12 6.64
C TYR A 113 0.32 -6.74 6.29
N ASN A 114 -0.18 -6.55 5.04
CA ASN A 114 -1.41 -7.18 4.56
C ASN A 114 -1.29 -8.69 4.57
N ILE A 115 -0.14 -9.19 4.12
CA ILE A 115 0.17 -10.60 4.16
C ILE A 115 0.21 -11.11 5.61
N PHE A 116 0.90 -10.41 6.51
CA PHE A 116 1.04 -10.84 7.91
C PHE A 116 -0.31 -10.95 8.63
N LEU A 117 -1.14 -9.89 8.56
CA LEU A 117 -2.46 -9.88 9.21
C LEU A 117 -3.36 -10.98 8.65
N VAL A 118 -3.43 -11.11 7.33
CA VAL A 118 -4.40 -11.99 6.67
C VAL A 118 -4.00 -13.45 6.79
N THR A 119 -2.70 -13.74 6.77
CA THR A 119 -2.18 -15.09 7.04
C THR A 119 -2.54 -15.51 8.46
N ARG A 120 -2.30 -14.64 9.46
CA ARG A 120 -2.68 -14.92 10.84
C ARG A 120 -4.19 -15.03 11.03
N ALA A 121 -4.96 -14.14 10.41
CA ALA A 121 -6.42 -14.19 10.45
C ALA A 121 -6.97 -15.49 9.87
N ARG A 122 -6.34 -16.03 8.81
CA ARG A 122 -6.72 -17.30 8.22
C ARG A 122 -6.42 -18.48 9.14
N GLU A 123 -5.27 -18.47 9.79
CA GLU A 123 -4.88 -19.50 10.77
C GLU A 123 -5.87 -19.52 11.94
N ASP A 124 -6.12 -18.36 12.54
CA ASP A 124 -7.01 -18.23 13.69
C ASP A 124 -8.47 -18.52 13.29
N ALA A 125 -8.89 -18.16 12.08
CA ALA A 125 -10.25 -18.42 11.60
C ALA A 125 -10.58 -19.90 11.40
N ARG A 126 -9.58 -20.78 11.19
CA ARG A 126 -9.79 -22.24 11.19
C ARG A 126 -10.23 -22.76 12.55
N ARG A 127 -9.93 -22.05 13.64
CA ARG A 127 -10.28 -22.46 15.01
C ARG A 127 -11.50 -21.69 15.51
N LEU A 128 -11.44 -20.36 15.41
CA LEU A 128 -12.41 -19.45 16.02
C LEU A 128 -13.56 -19.08 15.07
N GLY A 129 -13.44 -19.39 13.77
CA GLY A 129 -14.31 -18.85 12.71
C GLY A 129 -13.85 -17.48 12.22
N THR A 130 -14.38 -17.04 11.07
CA THR A 130 -13.86 -15.87 10.34
C THR A 130 -13.82 -14.58 11.17
N ARG A 131 -14.89 -14.29 11.92
CA ARG A 131 -14.99 -13.05 12.70
C ARG A 131 -14.00 -13.01 13.86
N ASP A 132 -14.04 -14.04 14.69
CA ASP A 132 -13.21 -14.11 15.90
C ASP A 132 -11.74 -14.36 15.56
N GLY A 133 -11.46 -15.07 14.46
CA GLY A 133 -10.12 -15.24 13.92
C GLY A 133 -9.49 -13.93 13.43
N MET A 134 -10.26 -13.09 12.73
CA MET A 134 -9.79 -11.76 12.33
C MET A 134 -9.52 -10.86 13.55
N LEU A 135 -10.41 -10.88 14.56
CA LEU A 135 -10.21 -10.11 15.79
C LEU A 135 -9.00 -10.60 16.60
N SER A 136 -8.81 -11.92 16.69
CA SER A 136 -7.63 -12.53 17.32
C SER A 136 -6.34 -12.08 16.62
N ALA A 137 -6.29 -12.17 15.29
CA ALA A 137 -5.15 -11.74 14.51
C ALA A 137 -4.84 -10.26 14.69
N LEU A 138 -5.85 -9.38 14.71
CA LEU A 138 -5.67 -7.95 15.01
C LEU A 138 -5.08 -7.71 16.41
N ARG A 139 -5.55 -8.44 17.42
CA ARG A 139 -5.03 -8.28 18.80
C ARG A 139 -3.57 -8.70 18.92
N VAL A 140 -3.17 -9.78 18.25
CA VAL A 140 -1.81 -10.31 18.33
C VAL A 140 -0.84 -9.51 17.45
N THR A 141 -1.26 -9.12 16.24
CA THR A 141 -0.37 -8.51 15.25
C THR A 141 -0.44 -6.98 15.25
N GLY A 142 -1.54 -6.39 15.71
CA GLY A 142 -1.82 -4.97 15.58
C GLY A 142 -0.78 -4.08 16.28
N GLY A 143 -0.29 -4.49 17.45
CA GLY A 143 0.75 -3.74 18.18
C GLY A 143 2.05 -3.63 17.39
N VAL A 144 2.53 -4.74 16.82
CA VAL A 144 3.78 -4.80 16.04
C VAL A 144 3.63 -4.07 14.70
N ILE A 145 2.49 -4.26 14.02
CA ILE A 145 2.26 -3.59 12.74
C ILE A 145 2.13 -2.08 12.93
N THR A 146 1.41 -1.63 13.96
CA THR A 146 1.22 -0.20 14.22
C THR A 146 2.54 0.46 14.62
N SER A 147 3.34 -0.17 15.47
CA SER A 147 4.64 0.39 15.86
C SER A 147 5.61 0.47 14.68
N ALA A 148 5.69 -0.58 13.86
CA ALA A 148 6.50 -0.59 12.64
C ALA A 148 6.01 0.48 11.64
N GLY A 149 4.70 0.60 11.46
CA GLY A 149 4.07 1.59 10.59
C GLY A 149 4.38 3.02 11.01
N VAL A 150 4.28 3.33 12.30
CA VAL A 150 4.60 4.66 12.84
C VAL A 150 6.10 4.98 12.69
N LEU A 151 6.97 4.01 12.94
CA LEU A 151 8.42 4.19 12.75
C LEU A 151 8.74 4.48 11.28
N LEU A 152 8.15 3.71 10.37
CA LEU A 152 8.33 3.89 8.93
C LEU A 152 7.79 5.25 8.46
N ALA A 153 6.61 5.64 8.91
CA ALA A 153 6.04 6.95 8.63
C ALA A 153 6.96 8.08 9.13
N ALA A 154 7.56 7.94 10.31
CA ALA A 154 8.52 8.92 10.83
C ALA A 154 9.76 9.03 9.94
N VAL A 155 10.31 7.92 9.42
CA VAL A 155 11.46 7.95 8.49
C VAL A 155 11.11 8.72 7.22
N PHE A 156 9.94 8.48 6.63
CA PHE A 156 9.50 9.20 5.44
C PHE A 156 9.10 10.66 5.73
N ALA A 157 8.60 10.97 6.93
CA ALA A 157 8.38 12.34 7.38
C ALA A 157 9.70 13.12 7.45
N VAL A 158 10.78 12.50 7.91
CA VAL A 158 12.12 13.10 7.92
C VAL A 158 12.63 13.33 6.50
N LEU A 159 12.37 12.42 5.56
CA LEU A 159 12.65 12.66 4.13
C LEU A 159 11.92 13.91 3.60
N GLY A 160 10.72 14.17 4.14
CA GLY A 160 9.94 15.40 3.97
C GLY A 160 10.68 16.70 4.27
N VAL A 161 11.62 16.68 5.21
CA VAL A 161 12.31 17.89 5.72
C VAL A 161 13.47 18.31 4.81
N LEU A 162 13.91 17.45 3.89
CA LEU A 162 15.02 17.76 3.00
C LEU A 162 14.68 18.94 2.06
N PRO A 163 15.65 19.81 1.72
CA PRO A 163 15.43 20.96 0.85
C PRO A 163 15.38 20.57 -0.64
N LEU A 164 14.70 19.45 -0.96
CA LEU A 164 14.51 18.95 -2.31
C LEU A 164 13.03 18.59 -2.48
N ILE A 165 12.32 19.39 -3.30
CA ILE A 165 10.87 19.30 -3.50
C ILE A 165 10.44 17.87 -3.84
N THR A 166 11.15 17.19 -4.72
CA THR A 166 10.85 15.81 -5.14
C THR A 166 10.92 14.83 -3.97
N LEU A 167 11.97 14.87 -3.16
CA LEU A 167 12.11 14.02 -1.98
C LEU A 167 11.06 14.35 -0.92
N THR A 168 10.76 15.64 -0.74
CA THR A 168 9.70 16.06 0.17
C THR A 168 8.33 15.54 -0.26
N GLN A 169 8.01 15.64 -1.54
CA GLN A 169 6.76 15.15 -2.10
C GLN A 169 6.62 13.63 -1.88
N ILE A 170 7.67 12.85 -2.19
CA ILE A 170 7.70 11.41 -1.94
C ILE A 170 7.55 11.12 -0.44
N GLY A 171 8.34 11.79 0.41
CA GLY A 171 8.32 11.59 1.85
C GLY A 171 6.94 11.81 2.47
N ILE A 172 6.27 12.89 2.08
CA ILE A 172 4.93 13.23 2.59
C ILE A 172 3.87 12.25 2.08
N ILE A 173 3.85 11.94 0.79
CA ILE A 173 2.89 10.97 0.23
C ILE A 173 3.08 9.59 0.87
N VAL A 174 4.32 9.14 1.04
CA VAL A 174 4.60 7.85 1.66
C VAL A 174 4.26 7.84 3.14
N CYS A 175 4.60 8.89 3.88
CA CYS A 175 4.25 9.03 5.29
C CYS A 175 2.72 8.96 5.50
N VAL A 176 1.96 9.78 4.78
CA VAL A 176 0.49 9.78 4.88
C VAL A 176 -0.08 8.42 4.46
N GLY A 177 0.45 7.83 3.38
CA GLY A 177 -0.01 6.55 2.86
C GLY A 177 0.18 5.40 3.84
N VAL A 178 1.35 5.32 4.47
CA VAL A 178 1.66 4.31 5.49
C VAL A 178 0.77 4.50 6.71
N LEU A 179 0.55 5.73 7.18
CA LEU A 179 -0.34 5.99 8.31
C LEU A 179 -1.79 5.64 8.00
N LEU A 180 -2.30 6.01 6.82
CA LEU A 180 -3.64 5.64 6.38
C LEU A 180 -3.79 4.12 6.26
N ASP A 181 -2.82 3.43 5.65
CA ASP A 181 -2.87 1.97 5.54
C ASP A 181 -2.87 1.29 6.91
N THR A 182 -1.95 1.68 7.78
CA THR A 182 -1.74 1.03 9.07
C THR A 182 -2.84 1.34 10.08
N LEU A 183 -3.35 2.57 10.13
CA LEU A 183 -4.29 3.02 11.15
C LEU A 183 -5.75 2.99 10.72
N LEU A 184 -6.06 3.03 9.42
CA LEU A 184 -7.43 3.03 8.91
C LEU A 184 -7.73 1.79 8.07
N VAL A 185 -6.92 1.50 7.06
CA VAL A 185 -7.21 0.40 6.15
C VAL A 185 -7.15 -0.93 6.89
N ARG A 186 -6.06 -1.17 7.61
CA ARG A 186 -5.77 -2.46 8.24
C ARG A 186 -6.60 -2.75 9.48
N THR A 187 -6.85 -1.73 10.29
CA THR A 187 -7.54 -1.86 11.59
C THR A 187 -9.06 -1.74 11.44
N VAL A 188 -9.54 -1.03 10.41
CA VAL A 188 -10.97 -0.75 10.25
C VAL A 188 -11.50 -1.31 8.93
N LEU A 189 -10.94 -0.92 7.79
CA LEU A 189 -11.51 -1.25 6.48
C LEU A 189 -11.45 -2.75 6.18
N VAL A 190 -10.29 -3.38 6.32
CA VAL A 190 -10.09 -4.82 6.07
C VAL A 190 -10.96 -5.68 7.00
N PRO A 191 -11.01 -5.43 8.33
CA PRO A 191 -11.88 -6.19 9.22
C PRO A 191 -13.36 -5.94 8.92
N ALA A 192 -13.76 -4.71 8.60
CA ALA A 192 -15.14 -4.41 8.20
C ALA A 192 -15.57 -5.17 6.94
N LEU A 193 -14.70 -5.26 5.92
CA LEU A 193 -14.93 -6.06 4.72
C LEU A 193 -15.04 -7.56 5.06
N ALA A 194 -14.14 -8.07 5.91
CA ALA A 194 -14.18 -9.47 6.34
C ALA A 194 -15.46 -9.79 7.13
N PHE A 195 -15.92 -8.88 7.99
CA PHE A 195 -17.17 -9.06 8.74
C PHE A 195 -18.41 -8.96 7.87
N GLY A 196 -18.44 -8.03 6.91
CA GLY A 196 -19.56 -7.87 5.98
C GLY A 196 -19.72 -9.06 5.02
N LEU A 197 -18.61 -9.68 4.61
CA LEU A 197 -18.60 -10.83 3.69
C LEU A 197 -18.66 -12.18 4.40
N GLY A 198 -18.25 -12.24 5.67
CA GLY A 198 -18.16 -13.48 6.44
C GLY A 198 -17.30 -14.53 5.74
N ASP A 199 -17.76 -15.77 5.70
CA ASP A 199 -17.01 -16.89 5.12
C ASP A 199 -16.79 -16.76 3.60
N ARG A 200 -17.55 -15.90 2.91
CA ARG A 200 -17.34 -15.61 1.48
C ARG A 200 -16.00 -14.91 1.25
N PHE A 201 -15.47 -14.20 2.24
CA PHE A 201 -14.17 -13.55 2.17
C PHE A 201 -13.06 -14.51 1.72
N TRP A 202 -13.16 -15.77 2.11
CA TRP A 202 -12.16 -16.81 1.80
C TRP A 202 -12.41 -17.54 0.48
N TRP A 203 -13.53 -17.27 -0.20
CA TRP A 203 -13.90 -18.00 -1.41
C TRP A 203 -12.83 -17.88 -2.52
N PRO A 204 -12.51 -18.98 -3.24
CA PRO A 204 -13.04 -20.36 -3.14
C PRO A 204 -12.40 -21.25 -2.05
N GLY A 205 -11.33 -20.81 -1.39
CA GLY A 205 -10.69 -21.55 -0.31
C GLY A 205 -11.59 -21.61 0.94
N ARG A 206 -12.30 -22.72 1.15
CA ARG A 206 -13.12 -22.86 2.37
C ARG A 206 -12.23 -22.93 3.61
N ILE A 207 -12.62 -22.21 4.66
CA ILE A 207 -12.11 -22.46 6.00
C ILE A 207 -12.81 -23.71 6.54
N VAL A 208 -12.08 -24.82 6.58
CA VAL A 208 -12.51 -26.03 7.28
C VAL A 208 -12.14 -25.84 8.75
N ARG A 209 -13.14 -25.90 9.64
CA ARG A 209 -12.90 -25.87 11.08
C ARG A 209 -12.21 -27.16 11.49
N ASP A 210 -11.16 -27.04 12.29
CA ASP A 210 -10.49 -28.19 12.89
C ASP A 210 -11.17 -28.51 14.23
N PRO A 211 -11.92 -29.64 14.36
CA PRO A 211 -12.67 -29.96 15.56
C PRO A 211 -11.79 -30.24 16.78
N ASP A 212 -10.53 -30.62 16.56
CA ASP A 212 -9.60 -31.10 17.60
C ASP A 212 -8.61 -30.01 18.08
N ALA A 213 -8.79 -28.76 17.66
CA ALA A 213 -7.92 -27.67 18.10
C ALA A 213 -8.16 -27.37 19.59
N PRO A 214 -7.12 -27.43 20.46
CA PRO A 214 -7.29 -27.16 21.88
C PRO A 214 -7.82 -25.74 22.08
N ALA A 215 -8.95 -25.61 22.78
CA ALA A 215 -9.45 -24.33 23.24
C ALA A 215 -8.41 -23.77 24.23
N GLU A 216 -7.67 -22.73 23.85
CA GLU A 216 -6.89 -21.98 24.83
C GLU A 216 -7.88 -21.36 25.82
N THR A 217 -7.94 -21.96 27.00
CA THR A 217 -8.67 -21.46 28.15
C THR A 217 -8.24 -20.03 28.38
N SER A 218 -9.16 -19.08 28.19
CA SER A 218 -8.99 -17.69 28.62
C SER A 218 -8.33 -17.69 30.00
N PRO A 219 -7.23 -16.94 30.24
CA PRO A 219 -6.58 -16.92 31.53
C PRO A 219 -7.63 -16.55 32.59
N ALA A 220 -7.81 -17.45 33.56
CA ALA A 220 -8.77 -17.28 34.62
C ALA A 220 -8.50 -15.94 35.33
N PRO A 221 -9.54 -15.21 35.77
CA PRO A 221 -9.34 -14.01 36.58
C PRO A 221 -8.47 -14.37 37.77
N VAL A 222 -7.32 -13.71 37.90
CA VAL A 222 -6.44 -13.86 39.06
C VAL A 222 -7.25 -13.43 40.28
N ALA A 223 -7.63 -14.39 41.11
CA ALA A 223 -8.33 -14.11 42.37
C ALA A 223 -7.44 -13.18 43.21
N PRO A 224 -8.00 -12.11 43.81
CA PRO A 224 -7.21 -11.21 44.64
C PRO A 224 -6.62 -12.01 45.81
N ALA A 225 -5.29 -12.02 45.90
CA ALA A 225 -4.56 -12.64 46.99
C ALA A 225 -5.05 -12.04 48.30
N GLY A 226 -5.64 -12.89 49.15
CA GLY A 226 -6.24 -12.49 50.42
C GLY A 226 -5.27 -11.68 51.28
N ALA A 227 -5.76 -10.53 51.76
CA ALA A 227 -5.21 -9.89 52.93
C ALA A 227 -5.25 -10.91 54.08
N ARG A 228 -4.06 -11.29 54.58
CA ARG A 228 -3.92 -11.97 55.85
C ARG A 228 -3.64 -10.91 56.90
N ASP A 229 -4.42 -11.00 57.96
CA ASP A 229 -4.39 -10.23 59.20
C ASP A 229 -3.01 -10.17 59.86
#